data_AF-A0A3D4JI70-F1
#
_entry.id   AF-A0A3D4JI70-F1
#
_cell.length_a   1.000
_cell.length_b   1.000
_cell.length_c   1.000
_cell.angle_alpha   90.00
_cell.angle_beta   90.00
_cell.angle_gamma   90.00
#
_symmetry.space_group_name_H-M   'P 1'
#
loop_
_entity.id
_entity.type
_entity.pdbx_description
1 polymer ?
#
loop_
_entity_poly.entity_id
_entity_poly.type
_entity_poly.pdbx_seq_one_letter_code
_entity_poly.pdbx_strand_id
1 'polypeptide(L)' 'KKKKIGTLFSSNKEGMHGFGLHRAEAIIEQHGGWCKYNSEDGAFSSEFLVPVME' A
#
# COMPACT_ATOMS: atom_id res chain seq x y z
N LYS A 1 10.50 9.69 -6.13
CA LYS A 1 9.63 9.54 -4.93
C LYS A 1 8.16 9.77 -5.27
N LYS A 2 7.27 8.82 -4.98
CA LYS A 2 5.81 8.91 -5.22
C LYS A 2 5.10 9.68 -4.09
N LYS A 3 4.10 10.49 -4.44
CA LYS A 3 3.28 11.24 -3.48
C LYS A 3 2.14 10.36 -2.96
N LYS A 4 1.99 10.27 -1.64
CA LYS A 4 0.85 9.62 -0.97
C LYS A 4 -0.28 10.64 -0.79
N ILE A 5 -1.52 10.27 -1.10
CA ILE A 5 -2.73 11.05 -0.88
C ILE A 5 -3.63 10.21 0.04
N GLY A 6 -3.64 10.54 1.34
CA GLY A 6 -4.27 9.68 2.35
C GLY A 6 -3.57 8.32 2.42
N THR A 7 -4.29 7.25 2.11
CA THR A 7 -3.78 5.87 1.99
C THR A 7 -3.35 5.52 0.55
N LEU A 8 -3.72 6.33 -0.44
CA LEU A 8 -3.52 6.01 -1.85
C LEU A 8 -2.18 6.53 -2.40
N PHE A 9 -1.51 5.72 -3.22
CA PHE A 9 -0.42 6.17 -4.09
C PHE A 9 -0.92 6.37 -5.51
N SER A 10 -0.66 7.56 -6.08
CA SER A 10 -1.04 7.85 -7.45
C SER A 10 -0.35 6.88 -8.42
N SER A 11 -1.14 6.19 -9.24
CA SER A 11 -0.65 5.44 -10.38
C SER A 11 -0.36 6.41 -11.53
N ASN A 12 0.77 6.23 -12.22
CA ASN A 12 1.05 6.94 -13.48
C ASN A 12 0.39 6.24 -14.69
N LYS A 13 -0.32 5.12 -14.46
CA LYS A 13 -1.06 4.41 -15.50
C LYS A 13 -2.41 5.08 -15.71
N GLU A 14 -2.80 5.28 -16.95
CA GLU A 14 -4.10 5.85 -17.33
C GLU A 14 -5.27 4.90 -17.00
N GLY A 15 -6.48 5.46 -16.84
CA GLY A 15 -7.69 4.70 -16.52
C GLY A 15 -7.80 4.32 -15.03
N MET A 16 -8.58 3.26 -14.74
CA MET A 16 -8.87 2.82 -13.37
C MET A 16 -7.75 1.93 -12.81
N HIS A 17 -6.68 2.56 -12.33
CA HIS A 17 -5.52 1.91 -11.74
C HIS A 17 -5.11 2.54 -10.40
N GLY A 18 -4.27 1.84 -9.62
CA GLY A 18 -3.75 2.33 -8.33
C GLY A 18 -4.52 1.87 -7.09
N PHE A 19 -5.68 1.23 -7.25
CA PHE A 19 -6.49 0.75 -6.12
C PHE A 19 -5.98 -0.54 -5.47
N GLY A 20 -5.08 -1.28 -6.10
CA GLY A 20 -4.61 -2.59 -5.61
C GLY A 20 -3.94 -2.51 -4.23
N LEU A 21 -3.07 -1.51 -4.03
CA LEU A 21 -2.41 -1.29 -2.74
C LEU A 21 -3.40 -0.85 -1.66
N HIS A 22 -4.35 0.01 -2.00
CA HIS A 22 -5.39 0.45 -1.07
C HIS A 22 -6.27 -0.73 -0.60
N ARG A 23 -6.65 -1.64 -1.52
CA ARG A 23 -7.36 -2.86 -1.14
C ARG A 23 -6.52 -3.77 -0.25
N ALA A 24 -5.23 -3.92 -0.55
CA ALA A 24 -4.33 -4.72 0.29
C ALA A 24 -4.22 -4.15 1.70
N GLU A 25 -4.04 -2.83 1.85
CA GLU A 25 -4.01 -2.13 3.14
C GLU A 25 -5.28 -2.39 3.94
N ALA A 26 -6.46 -2.25 3.31
CA ALA A 26 -7.74 -2.53 3.98
C ALA A 26 -7.86 -3.99 4.48
N ILE A 27 -7.40 -4.96 3.70
CA ILE A 27 -7.40 -6.39 4.11
C ILE A 27 -6.43 -6.60 5.28
N ILE A 28 -5.24 -6.00 5.23
CA ILE A 28 -4.22 -6.09 6.28
C ILE A 28 -4.77 -5.49 7.58
N GLU A 29 -5.36 -4.29 7.53
CA GLU A 29 -5.99 -3.61 8.67
C GLU A 29 -7.15 -4.44 9.27
N GLN A 30 -7.97 -5.07 8.42
CA GLN A 30 -9.06 -5.96 8.88
C GLN A 30 -8.56 -7.14 9.72
N HIS A 31 -7.33 -7.61 9.47
CA HIS A 31 -6.71 -8.70 10.23
C HIS A 31 -5.83 -8.18 11.38
N GLY A 32 -5.96 -6.90 11.77
CA GLY A 32 -5.15 -6.29 12.83
C GLY A 32 -3.68 -6.12 12.46
N GLY A 33 -3.36 -6.24 11.17
CA GLY A 33 -2.03 -5.98 10.63
C GLY A 33 -1.80 -4.50 10.36
N TRP A 34 -0.59 -4.19 9.91
CA TRP A 34 -0.21 -2.85 9.49
C TRP A 34 0.67 -2.89 8.24
N CYS A 35 0.67 -1.79 7.49
CA CYS A 35 1.49 -1.62 6.30
C CYS A 35 2.33 -0.34 6.40
N LYS A 36 3.58 -0.42 5.91
CA LYS A 36 4.46 0.72 5.72
C LYS A 36 4.91 0.75 4.27
N TYR A 37 5.00 1.96 3.76
CA TYR A 37 5.43 2.21 2.39
C TYR A 37 6.68 3.06 2.41
N ASN A 38 7.67 2.69 1.61
CA ASN A 38 8.81 3.54 1.32
C ASN A 38 8.85 3.85 -0.17
N SER A 39 9.19 5.09 -0.50
CA SER A 39 9.39 5.50 -1.89
C SER A 39 10.58 6.42 -1.99
N GLU A 40 11.52 6.00 -2.83
CA GLU A 40 12.71 6.74 -3.19
C GLU A 40 12.70 6.99 -4.69
N ASP A 41 13.84 7.38 -5.26
CA ASP A 41 13.96 7.50 -6.71
C ASP A 41 14.23 6.13 -7.33
N GLY A 42 13.51 5.79 -8.41
CA GLY A 42 13.60 4.47 -9.04
C GLY A 42 12.97 3.29 -8.28
N ALA A 43 12.75 3.38 -6.96
CA ALA A 43 12.20 2.28 -6.16
C ALA A 43 10.97 2.64 -5.31
N PHE A 44 10.13 1.63 -5.13
CA PHE A 44 8.94 1.66 -4.28
C PHE A 44 8.82 0.31 -3.57
N SER A 45 8.73 0.32 -2.24
CA SER A 45 8.55 -0.87 -1.43
C SER A 45 7.33 -0.76 -0.53
N SER A 46 6.69 -1.91 -0.30
CA SER A 46 5.60 -2.08 0.64
C SER A 46 5.98 -3.21 1.59
N GLU A 47 5.96 -2.94 2.88
CA GLU A 47 6.20 -3.90 3.95
C GLU A 47 4.93 -4.00 4.79
N PHE A 48 4.58 -5.19 5.24
CA PHE A 48 3.41 -5.38 6.09
C PHE A 48 3.65 -6.47 7.12
N LEU A 49 3.00 -6.35 8.27
CA LEU A 49 2.91 -7.40 9.27
C LEU A 49 1.44 -7.72 9.51
N VAL A 50 1.14 -9.01 9.65
CA VAL A 50 -0.18 -9.51 10.07
C VAL A 50 0.06 -10.47 11.22
N PRO A 51 -0.74 -10.42 12.30
CA PRO A 51 -0.70 -11.42 13.36
C PRO A 51 -0.84 -12.84 12.78
N VAL A 52 -0.03 -13.77 13.28
CA VAL A 52 -0.20 -15.20 12.98
C VAL A 52 -1.46 -15.68 13.70
N MET A 53 -2.36 -16.36 12.99
CA MET A 53 -3.49 -17.04 13.64
C MET A 53 -2.99 -18.30 14.34
N GLU A 54 -3.42 -18.51 15.59
CA GLU A 54 -3.21 -19.77 16.33
C GLU A 54 -4.07 -20.92 15.78
#